data_AF-A0AB73KW81-F1
#
_entry.id   AF-A0AB73KW81-F1
#
_cell.length_a   1.000
_cell.length_b   1.000
_cell.length_c   1.000
_cell.angle_alpha   90.00
_cell.angle_beta   90.00
_cell.angle_gamma   90.00
#
_symmetry.space_group_name_H-M   'P 1'
#
loop_
_entity.id
_entity.type
_entity.pdbx_description
1 polymer ?
#
loop_
_entity_poly.entity_id
_entity_poly.type
_entity_poly.pdbx_seq_one_letter_code
_entity_poly.pdbx_strand_id
1 'polypeptide(L)'
;MYNELTSEKAAASRSALEFYRRSATRSEEQTKEILDHYFALLWRFEHVLAGRESLDAQRRLNGTKPAIDYLDRMIAWHVEEWAARRQGLRDQIKEHIPELDDLHSLTTFCVLADRFPQAKTPVRDLRAARGIPVQTNPRS
;
A
#
# COMPACT_ATOMS: atom_id res chain seq x y z
N MET A 1 -0.43 -13.04 -6.67
CA MET A 1 -0.88 -12.19 -5.54
C MET A 1 0.26 -11.87 -4.58
N TYR A 2 0.75 -12.79 -3.74
CA TYR A 2 1.89 -12.50 -2.83
C TYR A 2 3.19 -12.10 -3.57
N ASN A 3 3.49 -12.78 -4.69
CA ASN A 3 4.65 -12.47 -5.53
C ASN A 3 4.68 -11.01 -6.03
N GLU A 4 3.55 -10.29 -6.04
CA GLU A 4 3.53 -8.87 -6.39
C GLU A 4 4.37 -8.05 -5.42
N LEU A 5 4.31 -8.36 -4.12
CA LEU A 5 5.01 -7.63 -3.06
C LEU A 5 6.40 -8.19 -2.75
N THR A 6 6.74 -9.36 -3.27
CA THR A 6 8.04 -10.03 -3.07
C THR A 6 8.83 -10.26 -4.35
N SER A 7 8.35 -9.71 -5.46
CA SER A 7 9.09 -9.68 -6.72
C SER A 7 10.35 -8.82 -6.60
N GLU A 8 11.34 -9.10 -7.44
CA GLU A 8 12.53 -8.25 -7.62
C GLU A 8 12.14 -6.81 -7.93
N LYS A 9 11.11 -6.59 -8.75
CA LYS A 9 10.61 -5.25 -9.09
C LYS A 9 10.03 -4.52 -7.88
N ALA A 10 9.35 -5.22 -6.97
CA ALA A 10 8.86 -4.64 -5.72
C ALA A 10 9.99 -4.33 -4.75
N ALA A 11 11.00 -5.21 -4.67
CA ALA A 11 12.21 -4.96 -3.88
C ALA A 11 12.95 -3.72 -4.40
N ALA A 12 13.15 -3.60 -5.71
CA ALA A 12 13.77 -2.44 -6.34
C ALA A 12 13.00 -1.14 -6.06
N SER A 13 11.67 -1.17 -6.17
CA SER A 13 10.83 0.00 -5.87
C SER A 13 10.95 0.41 -4.40
N ARG A 14 10.92 -0.55 -3.46
CA ARG A 14 11.12 -0.26 -2.03
C ARG A 14 12.50 0.32 -1.73
N SER A 15 13.54 -0.24 -2.32
CA SER A 15 14.91 0.24 -2.13
C SER A 15 15.08 1.67 -2.65
N ALA A 16 14.55 1.97 -3.83
CA ALA A 16 14.55 3.33 -4.39
C ALA A 16 13.84 4.32 -3.45
N LEU A 17 12.63 3.97 -3.01
CA LEU A 17 11.83 4.81 -2.10
C LEU A 17 12.52 5.03 -0.75
N GLU A 18 13.17 4.00 -0.20
CA GLU A 18 13.92 4.12 1.05
C GLU A 18 15.19 4.96 0.90
N PHE A 19 15.89 4.83 -0.23
CA PHE A 19 17.06 5.66 -0.53
C PHE A 19 16.66 7.14 -0.64
N TYR A 20 15.60 7.44 -1.40
CA TYR A 20 15.05 8.78 -1.52
C TYR A 20 14.61 9.35 -0.16
N ARG A 21 13.94 8.53 0.66
CA ARG A 21 13.48 8.92 2.00
C ARG A 21 14.63 9.30 2.94
N ARG A 22 15.76 8.60 2.83
CA ARG A 22 16.96 8.82 3.65
C ARG A 22 17.90 9.90 3.11
N SER A 23 17.72 10.33 1.86
CA SER A 23 18.59 11.34 1.27
C SER A 23 18.55 12.66 2.06
N ALA A 24 19.71 13.27 2.28
CA ALA A 24 19.81 14.57 2.95
C ALA A 24 19.31 15.72 2.05
N THR A 25 19.44 15.54 0.73
CA THR A 25 19.05 16.52 -0.30
C THR A 25 18.31 15.82 -1.44
N ARG A 26 17.35 16.50 -2.05
CA ARG A 26 16.54 15.98 -3.15
C ARG A 26 16.46 17.05 -4.23
N SER A 27 16.55 16.65 -5.49
CA SER A 27 16.21 17.52 -6.62
C SER A 27 14.79 17.25 -7.12
N GLU A 28 14.27 18.18 -7.92
CA GLU A 28 13.00 18.01 -8.60
C GLU A 28 13.04 16.82 -9.57
N GLU A 29 14.15 16.64 -10.31
CA GLU A 29 14.34 15.51 -11.22
C GLU A 29 14.32 14.16 -10.49
N GLN A 30 15.07 14.04 -9.38
CA GLN A 30 15.04 12.84 -8.55
C GLN A 30 13.65 12.56 -7.99
N THR A 31 12.89 13.61 -7.70
CA THR A 31 11.50 13.49 -7.23
C THR A 31 10.56 13.04 -8.35
N LYS A 32 10.79 13.44 -9.59
CA LYS A 32 10.02 12.91 -10.73
C LYS A 32 10.29 11.42 -10.95
N GLU A 33 11.55 11.00 -10.87
CA GLU A 33 11.92 9.58 -10.98
C GLU A 33 11.33 8.72 -9.85
N ILE A 34 11.26 9.26 -8.62
CA ILE A 34 10.73 8.49 -7.49
C ILE A 34 9.21 8.29 -7.57
N LEU A 35 8.48 9.14 -8.31
CA LEU A 35 7.04 8.98 -8.49
C LEU A 35 6.69 7.64 -9.15
N ASP A 36 7.47 7.21 -10.13
CA ASP A 36 7.24 5.93 -10.81
C ASP A 36 7.32 4.78 -9.81
N HIS A 37 8.30 4.80 -8.91
CA HIS A 37 8.42 3.81 -7.85
C HIS A 37 7.31 3.92 -6.80
N TYR A 38 6.91 5.14 -6.44
CA TYR A 38 5.83 5.42 -5.50
C TYR A 38 4.51 4.85 -5.99
N PHE A 39 4.11 5.19 -7.21
CA PHE A 39 2.89 4.69 -7.84
C PHE A 39 2.98 3.20 -8.19
N ALA A 40 4.14 2.70 -8.62
CA ALA A 40 4.30 1.27 -8.88
C ALA A 40 4.12 0.43 -7.60
N LEU A 41 4.52 0.94 -6.43
CA LEU A 41 4.27 0.23 -5.17
C LEU A 41 2.80 0.30 -4.75
N LEU A 42 2.16 1.46 -4.92
CA LEU A 42 0.72 1.62 -4.69
C LEU A 42 -0.11 0.69 -5.59
N TRP A 43 0.17 0.66 -6.89
CA TRP A 43 -0.47 -0.23 -7.86
C TRP A 43 -0.37 -1.69 -7.41
N ARG A 44 0.81 -2.14 -6.95
CA ARG A 44 0.96 -3.53 -6.46
C ARG A 44 0.02 -3.85 -5.31
N PHE A 45 -0.26 -2.91 -4.41
CA PHE A 45 -1.27 -3.10 -3.38
C PHE A 45 -2.68 -3.18 -3.97
N GLU A 46 -3.01 -2.39 -4.99
CA GLU A 46 -4.30 -2.50 -5.70
C GLU A 46 -4.48 -3.88 -6.35
N HIS A 47 -3.44 -4.41 -7.00
CA HIS A 47 -3.43 -5.76 -7.56
C HIS A 47 -3.60 -6.84 -6.50
N VAL A 48 -2.98 -6.67 -5.34
CA VAL A 48 -3.16 -7.58 -4.20
C VAL A 48 -4.60 -7.54 -3.71
N LEU A 49 -5.22 -6.36 -3.60
CA LEU A 49 -6.63 -6.23 -3.22
C LEU A 49 -7.54 -6.95 -4.22
N ALA A 50 -7.39 -6.68 -5.52
CA ALA A 50 -8.19 -7.30 -6.57
C ALA A 50 -8.05 -8.83 -6.59
N GLY A 51 -6.81 -9.33 -6.43
CA GLY A 51 -6.55 -10.76 -6.32
C GLY A 51 -7.23 -11.39 -5.09
N ARG A 52 -7.26 -10.66 -3.97
CA ARG A 52 -7.87 -11.13 -2.72
C ARG A 52 -9.39 -11.16 -2.83
N GLU A 53 -10.00 -10.15 -3.43
CA GLU A 53 -11.45 -10.10 -3.69
C GLU A 53 -11.90 -11.26 -4.59
N SER A 54 -11.09 -11.59 -5.60
CA SER A 54 -11.33 -12.77 -6.45
C SER A 54 -11.30 -14.08 -5.64
N LEU A 55 -10.33 -14.25 -4.76
CA LEU A 55 -10.24 -15.42 -3.88
C LEU A 55 -11.40 -15.50 -2.87
N ASP A 56 -11.83 -14.36 -2.31
CA ASP A 56 -12.98 -14.28 -1.41
C ASP A 56 -14.28 -14.67 -2.13
N ALA A 57 -14.46 -14.27 -3.39
CA ALA A 57 -15.60 -14.68 -4.22
C ALA A 57 -15.60 -16.21 -4.48
N GLN A 58 -14.41 -16.80 -4.69
CA GLN A 58 -14.24 -18.24 -4.88
C GLN A 58 -14.33 -19.06 -3.57
N ARG A 59 -14.20 -18.42 -2.41
CA ARG A 59 -14.26 -19.06 -1.08
C ARG A 59 -15.57 -19.80 -0.84
N ARG A 60 -16.66 -19.33 -1.44
CA ARG A 60 -17.99 -19.98 -1.37
C ARG A 60 -18.03 -21.34 -2.07
N LEU A 61 -17.03 -21.66 -2.90
CA LEU A 61 -17.03 -22.85 -3.75
C LEU A 61 -16.00 -23.90 -3.31
N ASN A 62 -14.82 -23.51 -2.80
CA ASN A 62 -13.65 -24.42 -2.76
C ASN A 62 -12.86 -24.48 -1.42
N GLY A 63 -13.36 -23.97 -0.29
CA GLY A 63 -12.66 -24.15 1.00
C GLY A 63 -11.27 -23.49 1.11
N THR A 64 -11.04 -22.41 0.37
CA THR A 64 -9.73 -21.73 0.21
C THR A 64 -9.23 -20.96 1.44
N LYS A 65 -9.92 -21.04 2.57
CA LYS A 65 -9.66 -20.22 3.77
C LYS A 65 -8.22 -20.33 4.30
N PRO A 66 -7.61 -21.52 4.48
CA PRO A 66 -6.25 -21.61 5.01
C PRO A 66 -5.19 -20.94 4.11
N ALA A 67 -5.40 -20.98 2.79
CA ALA A 67 -4.50 -20.34 1.83
C ALA A 67 -4.63 -18.81 1.89
N ILE A 68 -5.86 -18.29 2.05
CA ILE A 68 -6.11 -16.86 2.25
C ILE A 68 -5.46 -16.39 3.56
N ASP A 69 -5.65 -17.11 4.67
CA ASP A 69 -5.06 -16.77 5.97
C ASP A 69 -3.52 -16.76 5.93
N TYR A 70 -2.91 -17.66 5.15
CA TYR A 70 -1.46 -17.64 4.91
C TYR A 70 -1.03 -16.40 4.13
N LEU A 71 -1.70 -16.10 3.00
CA LEU A 71 -1.39 -14.94 2.18
C LEU A 71 -1.57 -13.63 2.96
N ASP A 72 -2.63 -13.53 3.75
CA ASP A 72 -2.92 -12.36 4.58
C ASP A 72 -1.82 -12.10 5.60
N ARG A 73 -1.29 -13.15 6.25
CA ARG A 73 -0.13 -13.02 7.15
C ARG A 73 1.11 -12.50 6.44
N MET A 74 1.37 -12.98 5.23
CA MET A 74 2.55 -12.58 4.46
C MET A 74 2.44 -11.15 3.92
N ILE A 75 1.22 -10.68 3.60
CA ILE A 75 0.97 -9.33 3.09
C ILE A 75 0.94 -8.29 4.22
N ALA A 76 0.48 -8.66 5.42
CA ALA A 76 0.25 -7.72 6.51
C ALA A 76 1.49 -6.90 6.88
N TRP A 77 2.66 -7.53 6.98
CA TRP A 77 3.92 -6.83 7.28
C TRP A 77 4.24 -5.76 6.22
N HIS A 78 4.04 -6.08 4.94
CA HIS A 78 4.29 -5.13 3.86
C HIS A 78 3.36 -3.92 3.89
N VAL A 79 2.10 -4.14 4.27
CA VAL A 79 1.10 -3.06 4.42
C VAL A 79 1.46 -2.17 5.60
N GLU A 80 1.79 -2.76 6.75
CA GLU A 80 2.18 -2.02 7.95
C GLU A 80 3.45 -1.18 7.72
N GLU A 81 4.48 -1.79 7.14
CA GLU A 81 5.75 -1.12 6.86
C GLU A 81 5.60 0.06 5.90
N TRP A 82 4.74 -0.11 4.88
CA TRP A 82 4.45 0.97 3.95
C TRP A 82 3.66 2.09 4.64
N ALA A 83 2.59 1.75 5.36
CA ALA A 83 1.76 2.72 6.06
C ALA A 83 2.58 3.59 7.04
N ALA A 84 3.52 2.98 7.77
CA ALA A 84 4.37 3.68 8.74
C ALA A 84 5.34 4.69 8.10
N ARG A 85 5.84 4.44 6.89
CA ARG A 85 6.89 5.27 6.25
C ARG A 85 6.35 6.24 5.22
N ARG A 86 5.18 5.95 4.66
CA ARG A 86 4.62 6.65 3.50
C ARG A 86 4.41 8.13 3.77
N GLN A 87 3.91 8.54 4.94
CA GLN A 87 3.58 9.95 5.17
C GLN A 87 4.82 10.85 5.03
N GLY A 88 5.93 10.48 5.67
CA GLY A 88 7.20 11.21 5.53
C GLY A 88 7.72 11.23 4.09
N LEU A 89 7.63 10.09 3.38
CA LEU A 89 8.00 10.02 1.96
C LEU A 89 7.15 10.94 1.10
N ARG A 90 5.84 10.98 1.35
CA ARG A 90 4.91 11.82 0.59
C ARG A 90 5.15 13.30 0.84
N ASP A 91 5.43 13.68 2.08
CA ASP A 91 5.71 15.08 2.42
C ASP A 91 6.97 15.55 1.69
N GLN A 92 8.00 14.71 1.63
CA GLN A 92 9.22 14.97 0.85
C GLN A 92 8.94 15.10 -0.66
N ILE A 93 8.09 14.24 -1.24
CA ILE A 93 7.71 14.37 -2.65
C ILE A 93 6.98 15.70 -2.90
N LYS A 94 6.11 16.11 -1.96
CA LYS A 94 5.35 17.36 -2.06
C LYS A 94 6.17 18.63 -1.94
N GLU A 95 7.40 18.56 -1.41
CA GLU A 95 8.32 19.69 -1.42
C GLU A 95 8.63 20.15 -2.85
N HIS A 96 8.64 19.22 -3.81
CA HIS A 96 8.90 19.50 -5.23
C HIS A 96 7.68 19.37 -6.12
N ILE A 97 6.66 18.59 -5.72
CA ILE A 97 5.43 18.36 -6.50
C ILE A 97 4.20 18.63 -5.62
N PRO A 98 3.83 19.91 -5.40
CA PRO A 98 2.74 20.30 -4.50
C PRO A 98 1.38 19.68 -4.86
N GLU A 99 1.14 19.46 -6.15
CA GLU A 99 -0.09 18.93 -6.76
C GLU A 99 -0.17 17.40 -6.79
N LEU A 100 0.72 16.68 -6.08
CA LEU A 100 0.66 15.22 -5.99
C LEU A 100 -0.74 14.74 -5.55
N ASP A 101 -1.45 14.13 -6.49
CA ASP A 101 -2.72 13.43 -6.29
C ASP A 101 -2.50 11.92 -6.29
N ASP A 102 -2.55 11.35 -5.08
CA ASP A 102 -2.48 9.91 -4.85
C ASP A 102 -3.78 9.36 -4.24
N LEU A 103 -4.84 10.18 -4.13
CA LEU A 103 -6.00 9.90 -3.29
C LEU A 103 -6.71 8.58 -3.66
N HIS A 104 -6.84 8.29 -4.95
CA HIS A 104 -7.46 7.05 -5.42
C HIS A 104 -6.69 5.82 -4.92
N SER A 105 -5.40 5.74 -5.24
CA SER A 105 -4.54 4.63 -4.85
C SER A 105 -4.41 4.46 -3.34
N LEU A 106 -4.45 5.56 -2.57
CA LEU A 106 -4.51 5.49 -1.12
C LEU A 106 -5.80 4.93 -0.59
N THR A 107 -6.92 5.29 -1.20
CA THR A 107 -8.22 4.76 -0.80
C THR A 107 -8.22 3.25 -0.97
N THR A 108 -7.73 2.76 -2.10
CA THR A 108 -7.58 1.32 -2.37
C THR A 108 -6.61 0.65 -1.38
N PHE A 109 -5.47 1.28 -1.09
CA PHE A 109 -4.54 0.80 -0.06
C PHE A 109 -5.20 0.71 1.33
N CYS A 110 -6.00 1.71 1.71
CA CYS A 110 -6.72 1.70 2.98
C CYS A 110 -7.75 0.58 3.06
N VAL A 111 -8.46 0.30 1.96
CA VAL A 111 -9.42 -0.82 1.87
C VAL A 111 -8.70 -2.16 2.03
N LEU A 112 -7.54 -2.32 1.40
CA LEU A 112 -6.68 -3.49 1.61
C LEU A 112 -6.24 -3.60 3.07
N ALA A 113 -5.77 -2.50 3.64
CA ALA A 113 -5.23 -2.47 4.99
C ALA A 113 -6.27 -2.79 6.09
N ASP A 114 -7.53 -2.41 5.89
CA ASP A 114 -8.64 -2.77 6.79
C ASP A 114 -8.86 -4.29 6.89
N ARG A 115 -8.34 -5.07 5.94
CA ARG A 115 -8.39 -6.54 5.98
C ARG A 115 -7.38 -7.14 6.95
N PHE A 116 -6.44 -6.36 7.47
CA PHE A 116 -5.37 -6.83 8.36
C PHE A 116 -5.52 -6.20 9.75
N PRO A 117 -6.07 -6.93 10.75
CA PRO A 117 -6.31 -6.40 12.07
C PRO A 117 -5.05 -5.92 12.82
N GLN A 118 -3.88 -6.44 12.44
CA GLN A 118 -2.56 -6.08 12.95
C GLN A 118 -2.02 -4.77 12.37
N ALA A 119 -2.43 -4.36 11.16
CA ALA A 119 -1.93 -3.14 10.51
C ALA A 119 -2.60 -1.85 11.01
N LYS A 120 -3.36 -1.92 12.13
CA LYS A 120 -4.37 -0.92 12.50
C LYS A 120 -3.84 0.47 12.84
N THR A 121 -2.69 0.60 13.51
CA THR A 121 -2.28 1.92 14.01
C THR A 121 -1.80 2.85 12.87
N PRO A 122 -0.80 2.48 12.05
CA PRO A 122 -0.30 3.37 11.01
C PRO A 122 -1.35 3.67 9.92
N VAL A 123 -2.22 2.70 9.64
CA VAL A 123 -3.28 2.82 8.62
C VAL A 123 -4.43 3.70 9.10
N ARG A 124 -4.81 3.62 10.38
CA ARG A 124 -5.83 4.50 10.97
C ARG A 124 -5.38 5.95 10.94
N ASP A 125 -4.13 6.21 11.28
CA ASP A 125 -3.56 7.56 11.27
C ASP A 125 -3.52 8.12 9.83
N LEU A 126 -3.23 7.26 8.84
CA LEU A 126 -3.28 7.61 7.42
C LEU A 126 -4.69 8.00 6.95
N ARG A 127 -5.74 7.28 7.39
CA ARG A 127 -7.14 7.62 7.08
C ARG A 127 -7.53 8.97 7.69
N ALA A 128 -7.18 9.19 8.96
CA ALA A 128 -7.48 10.43 9.67
C ALA A 128 -6.83 11.65 9.00
N ALA A 129 -5.57 11.54 8.60
CA ALA A 129 -4.84 12.61 7.91
C ALA A 129 -5.42 12.97 6.52
N ARG A 130 -6.32 12.15 5.97
CA ARG A 130 -6.86 12.32 4.61
C ARG A 130 -8.38 12.49 4.56
N GLY A 131 -9.06 12.41 5.70
CA GLY A 131 -10.52 12.35 5.71
C GLY A 131 -11.09 11.16 4.93
N ILE A 132 -10.34 10.05 4.81
CA ILE A 132 -10.82 8.84 4.13
C ILE A 132 -11.77 8.12 5.11
N PRO A 133 -13.09 8.01 4.79
CA PRO A 133 -14.05 7.39 5.69
C PRO A 133 -13.75 5.89 5.86
N VAL A 134 -14.00 5.36 7.07
CA VAL A 134 -13.95 3.92 7.32
C VAL A 134 -15.04 3.24 6.50
N GLN A 135 -14.68 2.36 5.58
CA GLN A 135 -15.67 1.52 4.89
C GLN A 135 -16.11 0.42 5.86
N THR A 136 -17.24 0.65 6.53
CA THR A 136 -17.94 -0.43 7.24
C THR A 136 -18.51 -1.37 6.20
N ASN A 137 -17.87 -2.52 5.98
CA ASN A 137 -18.47 -3.56 5.15
C ASN A 137 -19.78 -4.00 5.81
N PRO A 138 -20.94 -3.95 5.12
CA PRO A 138 -22.13 -4.61 5.61
C PRO A 138 -21.82 -6.11 5.67
N ARG A 139 -21.87 -6.67 6.87
CA ARG A 139 -21.79 -8.12 7.06
C ARG A 139 -23.03 -8.74 6.40
N SER A 140 -22.82 -9.50 5.34
CA SER A 140 -23.77 -10.49 4.83
C SER A 140 -23.35 -11.88 5.29
#